data_AF-A0A5E4MPJ6-F1
#
_entry.id   AF-A0A5E4MPJ6-F1
#
_cell.length_a   1.000
_cell.length_b   1.000
_cell.length_c   1.000
_cell.angle_alpha   90.00
_cell.angle_beta   90.00
_cell.angle_gamma   90.00
#
_symmetry.space_group_name_H-M   'P 1'
#
loop_
_entity.id
_entity.type
_entity.pdbx_description
1 polymer ?
#
loop_
_entity_poly.entity_id
_entity_poly.type
_entity_poly.pdbx_seq_one_letter_code
_entity_poly.pdbx_strand_id
1 'polypeptide(L)'
;MSSNENVGPVYLKHRTFNESGYGRQSQQSLLFDDAVDQSSYSAFGSNGKTANFNLEIQDDRGMPVNYARVKALEEIIRKDIVSDKNSLHRAITPVLTLANFFALLPVQGIKGQNTSYLTFNWFTWMILYVLVVFVSCFLIILLSSIRIYQVGLTYYGMGNILFFGSTLVIYIIFVHLAKQWPKVMGQWELMEREMMRQFRNPIDMAYKFKKITSIVMVLSIVEYITTLLTGIVKAVPCSTGGLDIIRAYFSTTFRQVFTVIDYSLILAIPLEFLNLIMVSAWNFMDLFIILLACALSDRFKQLNQRLANVKGKVLPNTYWRKSRETYNLLASLTEDFDEFLSPVVFLSFSHNLYFICFQLLNSLKLKHGSLETVCFVFLFTYLVGRTCAVTLYAASINDESKKSKIVLFSVPTESYCTEVARFLTQVTSGELALTGYNFFSVTRTFMLTVAGTIVTYEIVLLQFNTAPNETIDENNTLNYCP
;
A
#
# COMPACT_ATOMS: atom_id res chain seq x y z
N MET A 1 -56.92 -14.55 23.55
CA MET A 1 -57.69 -13.30 23.57
C MET A 1 -56.91 -12.32 24.44
N SER A 2 -55.94 -11.58 23.88
CA SER A 2 -56.06 -10.21 23.32
C SER A 2 -56.52 -9.21 24.40
N SER A 3 -55.71 -8.26 24.86
CA SER A 3 -55.15 -7.10 24.13
C SER A 3 -54.06 -6.46 25.02
N ASN A 4 -52.82 -6.21 24.57
CA ASN A 4 -52.33 -5.14 23.69
C ASN A 4 -52.51 -3.72 24.26
N GLU A 5 -51.46 -3.15 24.85
CA GLU A 5 -51.16 -1.71 24.78
C GLU A 5 -49.65 -1.49 24.91
N ASN A 6 -49.12 -0.70 23.98
CA ASN A 6 -47.70 -0.56 23.67
C ASN A 6 -47.39 0.95 23.55
N VAL A 7 -46.28 1.36 24.19
CA VAL A 7 -45.33 2.43 23.80
C VAL A 7 -45.65 3.91 24.10
N GLY A 8 -44.66 4.55 24.74
CA GLY A 8 -44.25 5.93 24.46
C GLY A 8 -43.15 6.46 25.39
N PRO A 9 -41.88 6.61 24.95
CA PRO A 9 -40.80 7.23 25.75
C PRO A 9 -40.82 8.77 25.66
N VAL A 10 -40.41 9.41 26.77
CA VAL A 10 -40.34 10.86 26.95
C VAL A 10 -39.16 11.46 26.18
N TYR A 11 -39.43 12.42 25.31
CA TYR A 11 -38.44 13.21 24.55
C TYR A 11 -37.68 14.18 25.46
N LEU A 12 -36.35 14.13 25.43
CA LEU A 12 -35.48 15.23 25.89
C LEU A 12 -34.88 15.97 24.69
N LYS A 13 -34.88 17.29 24.84
CA LYS A 13 -34.77 18.35 23.86
C LYS A 13 -33.38 18.43 23.19
N HIS A 14 -33.40 18.55 21.85
CA HIS A 14 -32.26 18.82 20.98
C HIS A 14 -31.49 20.09 21.42
N ARG A 15 -30.16 20.01 21.55
CA ARG A 15 -29.26 21.19 21.49
C ARG A 15 -28.45 21.12 20.20
N THR A 16 -28.78 22.03 19.30
CA THR A 16 -28.03 22.39 18.10
C THR A 16 -26.78 23.19 18.48
N PHE A 17 -25.62 22.82 17.94
CA PHE A 17 -24.46 23.70 17.83
C PHE A 17 -24.06 23.76 16.36
N ASN A 18 -24.32 24.89 15.71
CA ASN A 18 -23.64 25.29 14.50
C ASN A 18 -23.16 26.74 14.67
N GLU A 19 -21.85 26.90 14.43
CA GLU A 19 -21.08 28.08 13.99
C GLU A 19 -21.06 29.37 14.85
N SER A 20 -19.86 29.68 15.38
CA SER A 20 -19.14 30.94 15.15
C SER A 20 -17.79 30.95 15.89
N GLY A 21 -16.69 31.27 15.19
CA GLY A 21 -15.40 31.53 15.86
C GLY A 21 -14.12 31.09 15.13
N TYR A 22 -14.06 31.12 13.79
CA TYR A 22 -12.77 31.17 13.09
C TYR A 22 -12.26 32.61 13.13
N GLY A 23 -11.09 32.83 13.73
CA GLY A 23 -10.36 34.09 13.61
C GLY A 23 -9.87 34.67 14.94
N ARG A 24 -8.73 34.16 15.42
CA ARG A 24 -7.64 34.90 16.11
C ARG A 24 -6.82 33.94 16.96
N GLN A 25 -5.79 33.35 16.37
CA GLN A 25 -4.54 32.97 17.06
C GLN A 25 -3.50 32.54 16.01
N SER A 26 -3.12 33.48 15.16
CA SER A 26 -1.99 33.34 14.24
C SER A 26 -1.29 34.69 14.09
N GLN A 27 -0.76 35.23 15.21
CA GLN A 27 0.21 36.33 15.22
C GLN A 27 0.57 36.66 16.67
N GLN A 28 1.58 35.98 17.23
CA GLN A 28 2.44 36.53 18.29
C GLN A 28 3.54 35.52 18.62
N SER A 29 4.53 35.41 17.73
CA SER A 29 5.81 34.78 18.06
C SER A 29 6.86 35.16 17.01
N LEU A 30 7.13 36.44 16.84
CA LEU A 30 8.36 36.94 16.20
C LEU A 30 8.64 38.33 16.79
N LEU A 31 9.94 38.59 17.02
CA LEU A 31 10.55 39.79 17.60
C LEU A 31 10.65 39.76 19.14
N PHE A 32 11.84 39.46 19.65
CA PHE A 32 12.67 40.48 20.30
C PHE A 32 14.08 39.90 20.51
N ASP A 33 15.04 40.46 19.78
CA ASP A 33 16.46 40.42 20.09
C ASP A 33 16.90 41.85 20.45
N ASP A 34 17.96 41.90 21.25
CA ASP A 34 18.85 43.01 21.59
C ASP A 34 18.50 44.04 22.70
N ALA A 35 19.30 43.88 23.76
CA ALA A 35 20.12 44.87 24.46
C ALA A 35 19.44 45.98 25.29
N VAL A 36 19.84 46.07 26.57
CA VAL A 36 20.62 47.20 27.14
C VAL A 36 20.91 46.96 28.63
N ASP A 37 22.08 47.46 29.00
CA ASP A 37 22.90 47.34 30.20
C ASP A 37 22.31 47.66 31.59
N GLN A 38 22.96 47.00 32.56
CA GLN A 38 23.42 47.46 33.89
C GLN A 38 22.62 48.54 34.63
N SER A 39 22.19 48.21 35.85
CA SER A 39 22.88 48.68 37.07
C SER A 39 22.06 48.41 38.35
N SER A 40 22.79 48.31 39.46
CA SER A 40 22.38 48.83 40.79
C SER A 40 21.64 47.92 41.79
N TYR A 41 22.41 47.58 42.83
CA TYR A 41 22.04 47.31 44.23
C TYR A 41 21.45 45.97 44.67
N SER A 42 22.32 45.22 45.33
CA SER A 42 22.03 44.28 46.41
C SER A 42 21.56 44.99 47.69
N ALA A 43 20.86 44.20 48.51
CA ALA A 43 20.50 44.36 49.93
C ALA A 43 19.15 45.05 50.25
N PHE A 44 18.16 44.24 50.64
CA PHE A 44 17.54 44.30 51.98
C PHE A 44 16.72 43.02 52.23
N GLY A 45 16.98 42.34 53.35
CA GLY A 45 16.26 41.15 53.76
C GLY A 45 14.97 41.46 54.52
N SER A 46 14.07 40.48 54.61
CA SER A 46 13.36 40.08 55.83
C SER A 46 12.23 39.09 55.51
N ASN A 47 12.18 38.03 56.32
CA ASN A 47 11.11 37.07 56.55
C ASN A 47 9.70 37.43 56.06
N GLY A 48 9.13 36.54 55.24
CA GLY A 48 7.71 36.46 54.95
C GLY A 48 7.34 35.07 54.44
N LYS A 49 6.77 34.24 55.32
CA LYS A 49 6.20 32.93 54.99
C LYS A 49 5.22 33.09 53.83
N THR A 50 5.50 32.46 52.69
CA THR A 50 4.51 32.26 51.64
C THR A 50 4.33 30.76 51.45
N ALA A 51 3.15 30.28 51.84
CA ALA A 51 2.76 28.89 51.72
C ALA A 51 2.74 28.47 50.25
N ASN A 52 3.47 27.41 49.90
CA ASN A 52 3.33 26.73 48.62
C ASN A 52 2.00 25.99 48.61
N PHE A 53 1.01 26.53 47.90
CA PHE A 53 -0.15 25.74 47.44
C PHE A 53 0.33 24.86 46.28
N ASN A 54 0.90 23.70 46.61
CA ASN A 54 1.05 22.63 45.63
C ASN A 54 -0.34 21.99 45.43
N LEU A 55 -0.94 22.24 44.27
CA LEU A 55 -2.11 21.47 43.83
C LEU A 55 -1.65 20.04 43.49
N GLU A 56 -1.61 19.16 44.50
CA GLU A 56 -1.46 17.72 44.28
C GLU A 56 -2.83 17.16 43.88
N ILE A 57 -2.99 16.92 42.57
CA ILE A 57 -4.16 16.20 42.04
C ILE A 57 -3.97 14.72 42.41
N GLN A 58 -4.86 14.20 43.26
CA GLN A 58 -4.88 12.80 43.70
C GLN A 58 -5.75 11.95 42.77
N ASP A 59 -5.42 10.66 42.60
CA ASP A 59 -6.28 9.71 41.90
C ASP A 59 -7.52 9.31 42.74
N ASP A 60 -8.43 8.52 42.17
CA ASP A 60 -9.66 8.04 42.85
C ASP A 60 -9.42 7.25 44.16
N ARG A 61 -8.15 6.97 44.52
CA ARG A 61 -7.72 6.31 45.75
C ARG A 61 -6.91 7.22 46.68
N GLY A 62 -6.81 8.52 46.40
CA GLY A 62 -6.13 9.49 47.26
C GLY A 62 -4.60 9.49 47.14
N MET A 63 -4.02 8.87 46.10
CA MET A 63 -2.56 8.82 45.90
C MET A 63 -2.08 10.00 45.04
N PRO A 64 -0.96 10.66 45.38
CA PRO A 64 -0.45 11.79 44.61
C PRO A 64 0.05 11.33 43.23
N VAL A 65 -0.53 11.87 42.16
CA VAL A 65 -0.15 11.56 40.78
C VAL A 65 1.14 12.31 40.44
N ASN A 66 2.28 11.65 40.61
CA ASN A 66 3.57 12.24 40.29
C ASN A 66 3.78 12.29 38.77
N TYR A 67 3.28 13.36 38.14
CA TYR A 67 3.28 13.56 36.70
C TYR A 67 4.69 13.47 36.07
N ALA A 68 5.73 13.89 36.79
CA ALA A 68 7.12 13.75 36.33
C ALA A 68 7.54 12.28 36.23
N ARG A 69 7.07 11.44 37.15
CA ARG A 69 7.36 10.00 37.20
C ARG A 69 6.57 9.25 36.13
N VAL A 70 5.32 9.64 35.87
CA VAL A 70 4.51 9.14 34.75
C VAL A 70 5.14 9.51 33.41
N LYS A 71 5.56 10.77 33.24
CA LYS A 71 6.23 11.25 32.03
C LYS A 71 7.60 10.59 31.81
N ALA A 72 8.36 10.34 32.87
CA ALA A 72 9.60 9.57 32.81
C ALA A 72 9.36 8.10 32.46
N LEU A 73 8.32 7.47 33.02
CA LEU A 73 7.92 6.10 32.63
C LEU A 73 7.48 6.06 31.17
N GLU A 74 6.73 7.07 30.72
CA GLU A 74 6.27 7.21 29.35
C GLU A 74 7.44 7.43 28.39
N GLU A 75 8.47 8.18 28.79
CA GLU A 75 9.72 8.31 28.03
C GLU A 75 10.57 7.04 28.01
N ILE A 76 10.61 6.28 29.11
CA ILE A 76 11.32 4.99 29.18
C ILE A 76 10.62 3.97 28.28
N ILE A 77 9.29 3.87 28.37
CA ILE A 77 8.47 3.02 27.48
C ILE A 77 8.60 3.48 26.03
N ARG A 78 8.63 4.79 25.78
CA ARG A 78 8.91 5.34 24.44
C ARG A 78 10.28 4.90 23.97
N LYS A 79 11.35 5.02 24.77
CA LYS A 79 12.71 4.59 24.39
C LYS A 79 12.80 3.08 24.13
N ASP A 80 12.14 2.25 24.92
CA ASP A 80 12.17 0.78 24.77
C ASP A 80 11.43 0.33 23.50
N ILE A 81 10.30 0.97 23.18
CA ILE A 81 9.53 0.72 21.95
C ILE A 81 10.25 1.29 20.71
N VAL A 82 10.90 2.45 20.86
CA VAL A 82 11.71 3.09 19.83
C VAL A 82 12.99 2.30 19.54
N SER A 83 13.47 1.48 20.47
CA SER A 83 14.63 0.61 20.28
C SER A 83 14.29 -0.74 19.63
N ASP A 84 13.03 -1.03 19.31
CA ASP A 84 12.70 -2.33 18.71
C ASP A 84 13.04 -2.34 17.21
N LYS A 85 13.98 -3.20 16.82
CA LYS A 85 14.31 -3.47 15.42
C LYS A 85 13.08 -4.01 14.64
N ASN A 86 12.06 -4.47 15.33
CA ASN A 86 10.86 -5.09 14.76
C ASN A 86 9.66 -4.14 14.54
N SER A 87 9.79 -2.85 14.86
CA SER A 87 8.74 -1.86 14.53
C SER A 87 8.47 -1.80 13.03
N LEU A 88 7.21 -1.58 12.63
CA LEU A 88 6.85 -1.52 11.20
C LEU A 88 7.65 -0.45 10.46
N HIS A 89 7.79 0.74 11.06
CA HIS A 89 8.54 1.86 10.49
C HIS A 89 9.98 1.47 10.14
N ARG A 90 10.68 0.75 11.03
CA ARG A 90 12.04 0.25 10.77
C ARG A 90 12.06 -0.89 9.76
N ALA A 91 11.08 -1.79 9.83
CA ALA A 91 10.96 -2.91 8.90
C ALA A 91 10.73 -2.46 7.44
N ILE A 92 9.95 -1.39 7.25
CA ILE A 92 9.60 -0.87 5.92
C ILE A 92 10.59 0.16 5.37
N THR A 93 11.41 0.78 6.22
CA THR A 93 12.48 1.73 5.84
C THR A 93 13.28 1.35 4.59
N PRO A 94 13.83 0.12 4.44
CA PRO A 94 14.57 -0.24 3.22
C PRO A 94 13.68 -0.25 1.96
N VAL A 95 12.41 -0.62 2.11
CA VAL A 95 11.42 -0.64 1.02
C VAL A 95 11.06 0.79 0.60
N LEU A 96 10.86 1.70 1.56
CA LEU A 96 10.61 3.12 1.25
C LEU A 96 11.84 3.81 0.64
N THR A 97 13.05 3.38 1.03
CA THR A 97 14.29 3.86 0.40
C THR A 97 14.36 3.43 -1.07
N LEU A 98 13.93 2.19 -1.36
CA LEU A 98 13.81 1.69 -2.72
C LEU A 98 12.72 2.43 -3.51
N ALA A 99 11.59 2.77 -2.88
CA ALA A 99 10.54 3.58 -3.50
C ALA A 99 11.08 4.93 -4.01
N ASN A 100 11.82 5.63 -3.15
CA ASN A 100 12.44 6.92 -3.49
C ASN A 100 13.40 6.83 -4.68
N PHE A 101 14.11 5.70 -4.84
CA PHE A 101 14.99 5.47 -5.98
C PHE A 101 14.22 5.44 -7.31
N PHE A 102 13.00 4.88 -7.30
CA PHE A 102 12.10 4.83 -8.45
C PHE A 102 11.13 6.02 -8.53
N ALA A 103 11.44 7.15 -7.88
CA ALA A 103 10.59 8.34 -7.84
C ALA A 103 9.18 8.09 -7.25
N LEU A 104 9.03 7.09 -6.37
CA LEU A 104 7.77 6.76 -5.70
C LEU A 104 7.81 7.15 -4.23
N LEU A 105 6.64 7.51 -3.69
CA LEU A 105 6.40 7.80 -2.28
C LEU A 105 7.41 8.84 -1.70
N PRO A 106 7.39 10.10 -2.17
CA PRO A 106 8.36 11.14 -1.79
C PRO A 106 8.15 11.64 -0.35
N VAL A 107 8.50 10.81 0.63
CA VAL A 107 8.40 11.10 2.07
C VAL A 107 9.78 11.37 2.66
N GLN A 108 9.87 12.39 3.52
CA GLN A 108 11.09 12.74 4.22
C GLN A 108 11.17 12.08 5.60
N GLY A 109 12.38 11.94 6.13
CA GLY A 109 12.60 11.42 7.49
C GLY A 109 12.42 9.90 7.64
N ILE A 110 12.43 9.14 6.54
CA ILE A 110 12.26 7.67 6.54
C ILE A 110 13.29 6.95 7.42
N LYS A 111 14.54 7.44 7.48
CA LYS A 111 15.60 6.86 8.33
C LYS A 111 15.56 7.36 9.78
N GLY A 112 14.58 8.20 10.12
CA GLY A 112 14.37 8.67 11.49
C GLY A 112 14.04 7.52 12.43
N GLN A 113 14.31 7.69 13.71
CA GLN A 113 14.13 6.62 14.70
C GLN A 113 12.64 6.25 14.91
N ASN A 114 11.73 7.22 14.70
CA ASN A 114 10.30 7.13 15.01
C ASN A 114 9.45 7.65 13.84
N THR A 115 8.15 7.35 13.87
CA THR A 115 7.18 7.86 12.89
C THR A 115 7.05 9.38 12.93
N SER A 116 7.36 10.03 14.06
CA SER A 116 7.31 11.49 14.21
C SER A 116 8.27 12.27 13.30
N TYR A 117 9.28 11.61 12.74
CA TYR A 117 10.19 12.22 11.76
C TYR A 117 9.61 12.19 10.33
N LEU A 118 8.56 11.43 10.08
CA LEU A 118 7.92 11.33 8.77
C LEU A 118 7.21 12.63 8.46
N THR A 119 7.65 13.30 7.39
CA THR A 119 7.06 14.56 6.93
C THR A 119 6.93 14.55 5.41
N PHE A 120 5.90 15.23 4.92
CA PHE A 120 5.69 15.45 3.50
C PHE A 120 5.86 16.94 3.21
N ASN A 121 6.72 17.27 2.24
CA ASN A 121 6.90 18.64 1.77
C ASN A 121 6.96 18.65 0.23
N TRP A 122 6.23 19.58 -0.36
CA TRP A 122 6.17 19.79 -1.81
C TRP A 122 7.48 20.33 -2.39
N PHE A 123 8.24 21.11 -1.61
CA PHE A 123 9.43 21.79 -2.09
C PHE A 123 10.69 20.97 -1.79
N THR A 124 10.77 19.80 -2.41
CA THR A 124 11.89 18.86 -2.20
C THR A 124 12.40 18.31 -3.53
N TRP A 125 13.68 17.95 -3.56
CA TRP A 125 14.29 17.30 -4.72
C TRP A 125 13.54 16.01 -5.14
N MET A 126 12.98 15.27 -4.18
CA MET A 126 12.20 14.05 -4.45
C MET A 126 10.94 14.36 -5.27
N ILE A 127 10.22 15.44 -4.94
CA ILE A 127 9.05 15.88 -5.71
C ILE A 127 9.46 16.38 -7.11
N LEU A 128 10.59 17.06 -7.23
CA LEU A 128 11.13 17.45 -8.54
C LEU A 128 11.42 16.21 -9.40
N TYR A 129 12.00 15.16 -8.83
CA TYR A 129 12.24 13.91 -9.53
C TYR A 129 10.94 13.24 -9.99
N VAL A 130 9.92 13.17 -9.12
CA VAL A 130 8.57 12.68 -9.51
C VAL A 130 7.99 13.53 -10.64
N LEU A 131 8.13 14.86 -10.59
CA LEU A 131 7.63 15.76 -11.63
C LEU A 131 8.29 15.51 -12.99
N VAL A 132 9.60 15.27 -13.03
CA VAL A 132 10.33 14.94 -14.27
C VAL A 132 9.79 13.64 -14.88
N VAL A 133 9.61 12.60 -14.06
CA VAL A 133 9.06 11.31 -14.50
C VAL A 133 7.61 11.47 -14.99
N PHE A 134 6.80 12.26 -14.28
CA PHE A 134 5.42 12.57 -14.63
C PHE A 134 5.31 13.27 -15.99
N VAL A 135 6.08 14.34 -16.20
CA VAL A 135 6.11 15.09 -17.47
C VAL A 135 6.57 14.19 -18.61
N SER A 136 7.61 13.39 -18.39
CA SER A 136 8.12 12.46 -19.40
C SER A 136 7.06 11.41 -19.80
N CYS A 137 6.34 10.87 -18.81
CA CYS A 137 5.24 9.93 -19.05
C CYS A 137 4.10 10.57 -19.85
N PHE A 138 3.70 11.78 -19.46
CA PHE A 138 2.64 12.54 -20.14
C PHE A 138 3.00 12.81 -21.61
N LEU A 139 4.24 13.20 -21.89
CA LEU A 139 4.73 13.41 -23.27
C LEU A 139 4.67 12.11 -24.09
N ILE A 140 5.04 10.96 -23.52
CA ILE A 140 4.95 9.67 -24.22
C ILE A 140 3.50 9.29 -24.53
N ILE A 141 2.57 9.55 -23.60
CA ILE A 141 1.13 9.30 -23.83
C ILE A 141 0.61 10.19 -24.95
N LEU A 142 1.01 11.48 -24.96
CA LEU A 142 0.64 12.42 -26.03
C LEU A 142 1.14 11.94 -27.40
N LEU A 143 2.42 11.56 -27.50
CA LEU A 143 3.01 11.03 -28.73
C LEU A 143 2.33 9.72 -29.17
N SER A 144 2.00 8.84 -28.22
CA SER A 144 1.26 7.61 -28.49
C SER A 144 -0.14 7.90 -29.05
N SER A 145 -0.81 8.92 -28.51
CA SER A 145 -2.14 9.34 -28.95
C SER A 145 -2.11 9.95 -30.36
N ILE A 146 -1.11 10.78 -30.65
CA ILE A 146 -0.87 11.33 -32.00
C ILE A 146 -0.67 10.19 -33.01
N ARG A 147 0.13 9.18 -32.65
CA ARG A 147 0.37 8.04 -33.53
C ARG A 147 -0.89 7.21 -33.77
N ILE A 148 -1.72 6.97 -32.75
CA ILE A 148 -3.01 6.28 -32.93
C ILE A 148 -3.94 7.08 -33.84
N TYR A 149 -3.93 8.40 -33.74
CA TYR A 149 -4.70 9.26 -34.63
C TYR A 149 -4.23 9.15 -36.10
N GLN A 150 -2.92 9.04 -36.33
CA GLN A 150 -2.33 8.96 -37.67
C GLN A 150 -2.44 7.57 -38.31
N VAL A 151 -2.17 6.50 -37.56
CA VAL A 151 -2.05 5.12 -38.07
C VAL A 151 -3.34 4.30 -37.82
N GLY A 152 -4.21 4.77 -36.94
CA GLY A 152 -5.38 4.05 -36.47
C GLY A 152 -5.13 3.24 -35.19
N LEU A 153 -6.21 2.70 -34.64
CA LEU A 153 -6.20 1.93 -33.40
C LEU A 153 -5.52 0.58 -33.62
N THR A 154 -4.27 0.45 -33.16
CA THR A 154 -3.56 -0.83 -33.16
C THR A 154 -3.55 -1.44 -31.76
N TYR A 155 -3.53 -2.78 -31.71
CA TYR A 155 -3.47 -3.53 -30.46
C TYR A 155 -2.25 -3.14 -29.59
N TYR A 156 -1.07 -2.99 -30.21
CA TYR A 156 0.15 -2.54 -29.52
C TYR A 156 0.07 -1.07 -29.09
N GLY A 157 -0.56 -0.21 -29.89
CA GLY A 157 -0.78 1.20 -29.52
C GLY A 157 -1.65 1.33 -28.27
N MET A 158 -2.72 0.54 -28.17
CA MET A 158 -3.58 0.50 -26.98
C MET A 158 -2.81 0.01 -25.74
N GLY A 159 -2.01 -1.05 -25.89
CA GLY A 159 -1.15 -1.56 -24.81
C GLY A 159 -0.19 -0.50 -24.28
N ASN A 160 0.42 0.31 -25.16
CA ASN A 160 1.31 1.40 -24.76
C ASN A 160 0.56 2.50 -23.99
N ILE A 161 -0.60 2.95 -24.47
CA ILE A 161 -1.40 3.96 -23.76
C ILE A 161 -1.80 3.45 -22.39
N LEU A 162 -2.25 2.21 -22.27
CA LEU A 162 -2.64 1.64 -21.00
C LEU A 162 -1.45 1.45 -20.07
N PHE A 163 -0.28 1.03 -20.58
CA PHE A 163 0.94 0.94 -19.79
C PHE A 163 1.33 2.32 -19.22
N PHE A 164 1.66 3.28 -20.08
CA PHE A 164 2.12 4.60 -19.62
C PHE A 164 1.04 5.37 -18.86
N GLY A 165 -0.22 5.30 -19.32
CA GLY A 165 -1.35 5.96 -18.67
C GLY A 165 -1.59 5.47 -17.26
N SER A 166 -1.62 4.16 -17.05
CA SER A 166 -1.79 3.61 -15.70
C SER A 166 -0.57 3.85 -14.82
N THR A 167 0.66 3.82 -15.34
CA THR A 167 1.85 4.19 -14.55
C THR A 167 1.84 5.67 -14.17
N LEU A 168 1.33 6.57 -15.02
CA LEU A 168 1.09 7.97 -14.63
C LEU A 168 0.12 8.06 -13.45
N VAL A 169 -0.95 7.26 -13.45
CA VAL A 169 -1.88 7.17 -12.30
C VAL A 169 -1.18 6.60 -11.06
N ILE A 170 -0.25 5.63 -11.19
CA ILE A 170 0.58 5.15 -10.07
C ILE A 170 1.28 6.33 -9.40
N TYR A 171 1.99 7.19 -10.15
CA TYR A 171 2.68 8.34 -9.56
C TYR A 171 1.73 9.32 -8.85
N ILE A 172 0.57 9.61 -9.43
CA ILE A 172 -0.44 10.47 -8.79
C ILE A 172 -0.87 9.89 -7.45
N ILE A 173 -1.21 8.60 -7.42
CA ILE A 173 -1.64 7.91 -6.21
C ILE A 173 -0.50 7.88 -5.18
N PHE A 174 0.73 7.59 -5.58
CA PHE A 174 1.87 7.53 -4.64
C PHE A 174 2.26 8.89 -4.05
N VAL A 175 2.03 10.00 -4.76
CA VAL A 175 2.13 11.35 -4.17
C VAL A 175 1.02 11.58 -3.16
N HIS A 176 -0.20 11.11 -3.44
CA HIS A 176 -1.31 11.19 -2.49
C HIS A 176 -1.05 10.35 -1.22
N LEU A 177 -0.60 9.11 -1.39
CA LEU A 177 -0.20 8.22 -0.30
C LEU A 177 0.91 8.84 0.55
N ALA A 178 1.91 9.47 -0.08
CA ALA A 178 3.01 10.11 0.64
C ALA A 178 2.54 11.20 1.61
N LYS A 179 1.47 11.93 1.28
CA LYS A 179 0.87 12.93 2.18
C LYS A 179 0.19 12.30 3.39
N GLN A 180 -0.52 11.19 3.18
CA GLN A 180 -1.26 10.50 4.23
C GLN A 180 -0.35 9.59 5.09
N TRP A 181 0.81 9.21 4.57
CA TRP A 181 1.74 8.25 5.18
C TRP A 181 2.08 8.56 6.65
N PRO A 182 2.43 9.81 7.05
CA PRO A 182 2.73 10.10 8.45
C PRO A 182 1.55 9.84 9.39
N LYS A 183 0.32 10.15 8.95
CA LYS A 183 -0.91 9.92 9.72
C LYS A 183 -1.14 8.41 9.93
N VAL A 184 -1.06 7.64 8.86
CA VAL A 184 -1.28 6.18 8.88
C VAL A 184 -0.22 5.46 9.74
N MET A 185 1.05 5.83 9.58
CA MET A 185 2.12 5.29 10.40
C MET A 185 1.98 5.66 11.88
N GLY A 186 1.48 6.87 12.19
CA GLY A 186 1.16 7.27 13.56
C GLY A 186 0.09 6.37 14.20
N GLN A 187 -1.00 6.08 13.49
CA GLN A 187 -2.04 5.16 13.98
C GLN A 187 -1.52 3.73 14.16
N TRP A 188 -0.69 3.26 13.22
CA TRP A 188 -0.04 1.98 13.35
C TRP A 188 0.85 1.91 14.60
N GLU A 189 1.65 2.94 14.87
CA GLU A 189 2.52 2.99 16.04
C GLU A 189 1.71 2.93 17.35
N LEU A 190 0.55 3.59 17.42
CA LEU A 190 -0.34 3.50 18.56
C LEU A 190 -0.87 2.07 18.77
N MET A 191 -1.29 1.41 17.69
CA MET A 191 -1.72 0.01 17.74
C MET A 191 -0.57 -0.92 18.17
N GLU A 192 0.61 -0.73 17.61
CA GLU A 192 1.80 -1.50 17.94
C GLU A 192 2.19 -1.38 19.41
N ARG A 193 2.11 -0.17 19.99
CA ARG A 193 2.33 0.08 21.42
C ARG A 193 1.33 -0.69 22.30
N GLU A 194 0.05 -0.68 21.94
CA GLU A 194 -0.98 -1.36 22.72
C GLU A 194 -0.83 -2.89 22.62
N MET A 195 -0.48 -3.41 21.44
CA MET A 195 -0.19 -4.83 21.29
C MET A 195 1.10 -5.23 22.03
N MET A 196 2.20 -4.48 21.95
CA MET A 196 3.43 -4.83 22.68
C MET A 196 3.22 -4.95 24.19
N ARG A 197 2.37 -4.10 24.78
CA ARG A 197 1.98 -4.21 26.20
C ARG A 197 1.26 -5.52 26.53
N GLN A 198 0.51 -6.04 25.57
CA GLN A 198 -0.32 -7.22 25.75
C GLN A 198 0.35 -8.53 25.29
N PHE A 199 1.24 -8.48 24.31
CA PHE A 199 1.83 -9.63 23.62
C PHE A 199 3.36 -9.60 23.77
N ARG A 200 3.93 -10.64 24.38
CA ARG A 200 5.39 -10.75 24.63
C ARG A 200 6.18 -11.37 23.47
N ASN A 201 5.50 -11.86 22.42
CA ASN A 201 6.16 -12.53 21.30
C ASN A 201 6.43 -11.52 20.17
N PRO A 202 7.69 -11.12 19.95
CA PRO A 202 8.01 -10.24 18.84
C PRO A 202 7.76 -10.97 17.51
N ILE A 203 7.11 -10.31 16.55
CA ILE A 203 7.16 -10.77 15.16
C ILE A 203 8.44 -10.20 14.55
N ASP A 204 9.25 -11.04 13.93
CA ASP A 204 10.37 -10.61 13.09
C ASP A 204 9.86 -10.03 11.75
N MET A 205 9.14 -8.91 11.81
CA MET A 205 8.58 -8.24 10.63
C MET A 205 9.69 -7.75 9.70
N ALA A 206 10.80 -7.26 10.24
CA ALA A 206 11.95 -6.80 9.46
C ALA A 206 12.55 -7.91 8.57
N TYR A 207 12.71 -9.12 9.12
CA TYR A 207 13.23 -10.26 8.34
C TYR A 207 12.24 -10.69 7.25
N LYS A 208 10.95 -10.80 7.59
CA LYS A 208 9.91 -11.16 6.61
C LYS A 208 9.82 -10.14 5.47
N PHE A 209 9.81 -8.85 5.80
CA PHE A 209 9.76 -7.77 4.82
C PHE A 209 10.97 -7.83 3.89
N LYS A 210 12.18 -7.94 4.46
CA LYS A 210 13.41 -8.09 3.68
C LYS A 210 13.37 -9.30 2.75
N LYS A 211 12.86 -10.45 3.23
CA LYS A 211 12.71 -11.67 2.43
C LYS A 211 11.72 -11.47 1.28
N ILE A 212 10.51 -10.97 1.56
CA ILE A 212 9.47 -10.74 0.55
C ILE A 212 9.96 -9.74 -0.51
N THR A 213 10.46 -8.58 -0.08
CA THR A 213 11.02 -7.56 -0.97
C THR A 213 12.17 -8.12 -1.82
N SER A 214 13.09 -8.87 -1.23
CA SER A 214 14.20 -9.47 -1.98
C SER A 214 13.73 -10.44 -3.05
N ILE A 215 12.74 -11.30 -2.75
CA ILE A 215 12.20 -12.26 -3.72
C ILE A 215 11.51 -11.51 -4.86
N VAL A 216 10.62 -10.56 -4.54
CA VAL A 216 9.88 -9.82 -5.56
C VAL A 216 10.82 -9.02 -6.44
N MET A 217 11.79 -8.30 -5.86
CA MET A 217 12.73 -7.48 -6.64
C MET A 217 13.65 -8.30 -7.54
N VAL A 218 14.14 -9.46 -7.09
CA VAL A 218 14.92 -10.36 -7.96
C VAL A 218 14.08 -10.81 -9.15
N LEU A 219 12.84 -11.21 -8.92
CA LEU A 219 11.95 -11.63 -10.00
C LEU A 219 11.58 -10.45 -10.94
N SER A 220 11.38 -9.24 -10.42
CA SER A 220 11.15 -8.04 -11.25
C SER A 220 12.35 -7.69 -12.13
N ILE A 221 13.59 -7.89 -11.64
CA ILE A 221 14.79 -7.72 -12.45
C ILE A 221 14.82 -8.76 -13.59
N VAL A 222 14.50 -10.01 -13.29
CA VAL A 222 14.43 -11.07 -14.32
C VAL A 222 13.31 -10.79 -15.32
N GLU A 223 12.15 -10.29 -14.88
CA GLU A 223 11.06 -9.82 -15.75
C GLU A 223 11.55 -8.73 -16.71
N TYR A 224 12.24 -7.71 -16.19
CA TYR A 224 12.76 -6.63 -17.01
C TYR A 224 13.80 -7.11 -18.03
N ILE A 225 14.76 -7.93 -17.61
CA ILE A 225 15.76 -8.53 -18.51
C ILE A 225 15.09 -9.40 -19.58
N THR A 226 14.10 -10.21 -19.20
CA THR A 226 13.35 -11.06 -20.15
C THR A 226 12.56 -10.22 -21.15
N THR A 227 11.97 -9.11 -20.70
CA THR A 227 11.29 -8.14 -21.58
C THR A 227 12.26 -7.52 -22.57
N LEU A 228 13.43 -7.10 -22.12
CA LEU A 228 14.51 -6.56 -22.96
C LEU A 228 14.94 -7.59 -24.03
N LEU A 229 15.23 -8.83 -23.61
CA LEU A 229 15.61 -9.91 -24.51
C LEU A 229 14.52 -10.21 -25.55
N THR A 230 13.26 -10.23 -25.14
CA THR A 230 12.12 -10.43 -26.05
C THR A 230 12.03 -9.30 -27.08
N GLY A 231 12.25 -8.05 -26.66
CA GLY A 231 12.28 -6.91 -27.58
C GLY A 231 13.43 -6.99 -28.59
N ILE A 232 14.62 -7.41 -28.15
CA ILE A 232 15.79 -7.61 -29.03
C ILE A 232 15.50 -8.71 -30.05
N VAL A 233 15.00 -9.88 -29.61
CA VAL A 233 14.68 -11.01 -30.50
C VAL A 233 13.67 -10.59 -31.58
N LYS A 234 12.68 -9.77 -31.23
CA LYS A 234 11.71 -9.24 -32.20
C LYS A 234 12.30 -8.23 -33.19
N ALA A 235 13.38 -7.56 -32.83
CA ALA A 235 14.05 -6.59 -33.69
C ALA A 235 15.12 -7.21 -34.61
N VAL A 236 15.64 -8.40 -34.30
CA VAL A 236 16.67 -9.08 -35.10
C VAL A 236 16.29 -9.24 -36.59
N PRO A 237 15.08 -9.68 -36.97
CA PRO A 237 14.70 -9.82 -38.38
C PRO A 237 14.69 -8.50 -39.16
N CYS A 238 14.63 -7.37 -38.45
CA CYS A 238 14.56 -6.03 -39.02
C CYS A 238 15.93 -5.34 -39.12
N SER A 239 17.02 -6.07 -38.90
CA SER A 239 18.37 -5.52 -38.87
C SER A 239 19.29 -6.19 -39.88
N THR A 240 20.15 -5.38 -40.48
CA THR A 240 21.30 -5.80 -41.31
C THR A 240 22.48 -6.34 -40.49
N GLY A 241 22.38 -6.36 -39.15
CA GLY A 241 23.38 -6.87 -38.22
C GLY A 241 24.22 -5.78 -37.53
N GLY A 242 25.00 -6.16 -36.51
CA GLY A 242 25.90 -5.23 -35.80
C GLY A 242 25.18 -4.15 -34.99
N LEU A 243 25.61 -2.88 -35.15
CA LEU A 243 25.03 -1.73 -34.43
C LEU A 243 23.60 -1.40 -34.89
N ASP A 244 23.17 -1.87 -36.07
CA ASP A 244 21.80 -1.67 -36.55
C ASP A 244 20.77 -2.42 -35.70
N ILE A 245 21.16 -3.46 -34.96
CA ILE A 245 20.26 -4.19 -34.04
C ILE A 245 19.80 -3.28 -32.91
N ILE A 246 20.70 -2.44 -32.39
CA ILE A 246 20.41 -1.50 -31.30
C ILE A 246 19.42 -0.44 -31.80
N ARG A 247 19.65 0.09 -33.02
CA ARG A 247 18.71 1.03 -33.66
C ARG A 247 17.35 0.38 -33.88
N ALA A 248 17.31 -0.81 -34.47
CA ALA A 248 16.07 -1.54 -34.73
C ALA A 248 15.29 -1.82 -33.44
N TYR A 249 15.99 -2.21 -32.36
CA TYR A 249 15.39 -2.43 -31.05
C TYR A 249 14.72 -1.17 -30.50
N PHE A 250 15.44 -0.05 -30.44
CA PHE A 250 14.90 1.20 -29.90
C PHE A 250 13.76 1.76 -30.76
N SER A 251 13.90 1.74 -32.08
CA SER A 251 12.86 2.19 -33.01
C SER A 251 11.59 1.32 -32.93
N THR A 252 11.73 0.03 -32.63
CA THR A 252 10.58 -0.88 -32.46
C THR A 252 9.93 -0.74 -31.09
N THR A 253 10.73 -0.62 -30.03
CA THR A 253 10.25 -0.52 -28.64
C THR A 253 9.59 0.83 -28.36
N PHE A 254 10.21 1.92 -28.81
CA PHE A 254 9.72 3.29 -28.65
C PHE A 254 9.15 3.84 -29.94
N ARG A 255 8.41 3.00 -30.67
CA ARG A 255 7.85 3.35 -31.98
C ARG A 255 6.90 4.56 -31.89
N GLN A 256 6.27 4.82 -30.75
CA GLN A 256 5.50 6.05 -30.50
C GLN A 256 6.34 7.34 -30.52
N VAL A 257 7.62 7.28 -30.17
CA VAL A 257 8.53 8.43 -30.17
C VAL A 257 9.23 8.53 -31.52
N PHE A 258 9.83 7.43 -31.98
CA PHE A 258 10.71 7.45 -33.16
C PHE A 258 9.97 7.50 -34.51
N THR A 259 8.64 7.42 -34.53
CA THR A 259 7.85 7.74 -35.74
C THR A 259 7.65 9.24 -35.92
N VAL A 260 7.78 10.03 -34.86
CA VAL A 260 7.57 11.49 -34.88
C VAL A 260 8.90 12.24 -34.81
N ILE A 261 9.87 11.69 -34.07
CA ILE A 261 11.19 12.26 -33.84
C ILE A 261 12.24 11.34 -34.45
N ASP A 262 13.22 11.90 -35.16
CA ASP A 262 14.31 11.12 -35.73
C ASP A 262 15.09 10.34 -34.64
N TYR A 263 15.53 9.14 -35.00
CA TYR A 263 16.30 8.29 -34.09
C TYR A 263 17.60 8.96 -33.67
N SER A 264 17.80 9.07 -32.35
CA SER A 264 19.05 9.50 -31.74
C SER A 264 19.33 8.65 -30.50
N LEU A 265 20.57 8.15 -30.40
CA LEU A 265 21.00 7.35 -29.25
C LEU A 265 20.93 8.14 -27.94
N ILE A 266 21.15 9.46 -28.01
CA ILE A 266 21.09 10.38 -26.86
C ILE A 266 19.66 10.44 -26.29
N LEU A 267 18.63 10.27 -27.14
CA LEU A 267 17.23 10.22 -26.72
C LEU A 267 16.80 8.80 -26.32
N ALA A 268 17.32 7.78 -27.00
CA ALA A 268 17.00 6.38 -26.73
C ALA A 268 17.41 5.92 -25.32
N ILE A 269 18.59 6.31 -24.85
CA ILE A 269 19.10 5.89 -23.52
C ILE A 269 18.20 6.41 -22.38
N PRO A 270 17.84 7.71 -22.30
CA PRO A 270 16.89 8.20 -21.31
C PRO A 270 15.51 7.55 -21.39
N LEU A 271 15.00 7.25 -22.58
CA LEU A 271 13.72 6.56 -22.75
C LEU A 271 13.74 5.15 -22.17
N GLU A 272 14.84 4.42 -22.35
CA GLU A 272 15.01 3.09 -21.75
C GLU A 272 15.11 3.15 -20.22
N PHE A 273 15.85 4.13 -19.70
CA PHE A 273 15.93 4.35 -18.26
C PHE A 273 14.57 4.72 -17.66
N LEU A 274 13.79 5.57 -18.37
CA LEU A 274 12.43 5.89 -17.97
C LEU A 274 11.54 4.64 -17.99
N ASN A 275 11.64 3.79 -19.01
CA ASN A 275 10.91 2.53 -19.10
C ASN A 275 11.23 1.61 -17.91
N LEU A 276 12.51 1.47 -17.53
CA LEU A 276 12.92 0.74 -16.34
C LEU A 276 12.25 1.29 -15.07
N ILE A 277 12.23 2.61 -14.90
CA ILE A 277 11.55 3.27 -13.77
C ILE A 277 10.04 2.95 -13.77
N MET A 278 9.38 2.99 -14.93
CA MET A 278 7.94 2.69 -15.06
C MET A 278 7.60 1.23 -14.72
N VAL A 279 8.37 0.28 -15.26
CA VAL A 279 8.21 -1.15 -14.97
C VAL A 279 8.46 -1.43 -13.48
N SER A 280 9.47 -0.76 -12.91
CA SER A 280 9.76 -0.87 -11.48
C SER A 280 8.64 -0.29 -10.63
N ALA A 281 8.01 0.79 -11.06
CA ALA A 281 6.89 1.40 -10.35
C ALA A 281 5.66 0.49 -10.29
N TRP A 282 5.35 -0.22 -11.38
CA TRP A 282 4.30 -1.23 -11.39
C TRP A 282 4.59 -2.38 -10.41
N ASN A 283 5.80 -2.94 -10.47
CA ASN A 283 6.22 -3.99 -9.53
C ASN A 283 6.18 -3.53 -8.06
N PHE A 284 6.57 -2.28 -7.81
CA PHE A 284 6.57 -1.70 -6.47
C PHE A 284 5.15 -1.51 -5.92
N MET A 285 4.19 -1.10 -6.75
CA MET A 285 2.78 -0.98 -6.35
C MET A 285 2.25 -2.28 -5.75
N ASP A 286 2.48 -3.40 -6.45
CA ASP A 286 2.06 -4.73 -6.00
C ASP A 286 2.80 -5.16 -4.72
N LEU A 287 4.11 -4.92 -4.66
CA LEU A 287 4.92 -5.19 -3.47
C LEU A 287 4.41 -4.41 -2.25
N PHE A 288 4.04 -3.15 -2.42
CA PHE A 288 3.57 -2.28 -1.36
C PHE A 288 2.28 -2.83 -0.73
N ILE A 289 1.32 -3.27 -1.55
CA ILE A 289 0.09 -3.93 -1.08
C ILE A 289 0.43 -5.21 -0.31
N ILE A 290 1.29 -6.07 -0.89
CA ILE A 290 1.70 -7.34 -0.27
C ILE A 290 2.27 -7.14 1.13
N LEU A 291 3.18 -6.16 1.30
CA LEU A 291 3.85 -5.92 2.58
C LEU A 291 2.90 -5.42 3.66
N LEU A 292 2.06 -4.43 3.33
CA LEU A 292 1.12 -3.87 4.30
C LEU A 292 0.02 -4.88 4.65
N ALA A 293 -0.47 -5.63 3.68
CA ALA A 293 -1.42 -6.70 3.94
C ALA A 293 -0.82 -7.82 4.80
N CYS A 294 0.44 -8.19 4.53
CA CYS A 294 1.17 -9.16 5.34
C CYS A 294 1.31 -8.70 6.80
N ALA A 295 1.70 -7.45 7.03
CA ALA A 295 1.84 -6.91 8.38
C ALA A 295 0.52 -6.93 9.15
N LEU A 296 -0.57 -6.51 8.51
CA LEU A 296 -1.88 -6.48 9.13
C LEU A 296 -2.41 -7.89 9.43
N SER A 297 -2.29 -8.84 8.50
CA SER A 297 -2.65 -10.24 8.75
C SER A 297 -1.81 -10.85 9.89
N ASP A 298 -0.52 -10.52 9.97
CA ASP A 298 0.34 -11.03 11.04
C ASP A 298 -0.06 -10.48 12.42
N ARG A 299 -0.64 -9.27 12.50
CA ARG A 299 -1.25 -8.77 13.75
C ARG A 299 -2.48 -9.58 14.15
N PHE A 300 -3.37 -9.90 13.22
CA PHE A 300 -4.48 -10.82 13.50
C PHE A 300 -3.99 -12.22 13.90
N LYS A 301 -2.94 -12.75 13.26
CA LYS A 301 -2.33 -14.03 13.66
C LYS A 301 -1.83 -14.03 15.10
N GLN A 302 -1.19 -12.95 15.55
CA GLN A 302 -0.78 -12.84 16.96
C GLN A 302 -1.97 -12.90 17.92
N LEU A 303 -3.06 -12.18 17.61
CA LEU A 303 -4.29 -12.24 18.40
C LEU A 303 -4.85 -13.68 18.41
N ASN A 304 -4.91 -14.33 17.26
CA ASN A 304 -5.42 -15.69 17.11
C ASN A 304 -4.57 -16.72 17.87
N GLN A 305 -3.24 -16.61 17.83
CA GLN A 305 -2.33 -17.49 18.58
C GLN A 305 -2.58 -17.40 20.08
N ARG A 306 -2.77 -16.19 20.61
CA ARG A 306 -3.10 -15.99 22.02
C ARG A 306 -4.45 -16.60 22.37
N LEU A 307 -5.47 -16.35 21.55
CA LEU A 307 -6.81 -16.92 21.74
C LEU A 307 -6.77 -18.46 21.71
N ALA A 308 -5.99 -19.05 20.80
CA ALA A 308 -5.82 -20.50 20.71
C ALA A 308 -5.22 -21.10 22.00
N ASN A 309 -4.25 -20.43 22.63
CA ASN A 309 -3.62 -20.89 23.87
C ASN A 309 -4.55 -20.92 25.10
N VAL A 310 -5.69 -20.24 25.01
CA VAL A 310 -6.71 -20.18 26.07
C VAL A 310 -8.01 -20.92 25.72
N LYS A 311 -8.04 -21.61 24.58
CA LYS A 311 -9.20 -22.38 24.15
C LYS A 311 -9.60 -23.40 25.23
N GLY A 312 -10.88 -23.43 25.59
CA GLY A 312 -11.44 -24.34 26.60
C GLY A 312 -11.07 -24.01 28.05
N LYS A 313 -10.37 -22.90 28.32
CA LYS A 313 -10.05 -22.47 29.70
C LYS A 313 -11.09 -21.50 30.24
N VAL A 314 -11.36 -21.58 31.54
CA VAL A 314 -12.19 -20.60 32.26
C VAL A 314 -11.34 -19.36 32.53
N LEU A 315 -11.84 -18.20 32.11
CA LEU A 315 -11.12 -16.93 32.17
C LEU A 315 -12.05 -15.81 32.64
N PRO A 316 -11.52 -14.77 33.30
CA PRO A 316 -12.33 -13.67 33.79
C PRO A 316 -12.88 -12.81 32.65
N ASN A 317 -14.02 -12.16 32.89
CA ASN A 317 -14.65 -11.22 31.94
C ASN A 317 -13.69 -10.10 31.47
N THR A 318 -12.75 -9.69 32.32
CA THR A 318 -11.72 -8.68 32.00
C THR A 318 -10.81 -9.14 30.85
N TYR A 319 -10.50 -10.44 30.76
CA TYR A 319 -9.70 -10.99 29.66
C TYR A 319 -10.44 -10.90 28.32
N TRP A 320 -11.72 -11.29 28.30
CA TRP A 320 -12.54 -11.26 27.09
C TRP A 320 -12.79 -9.84 26.61
N ARG A 321 -13.07 -8.91 27.54
CA ARG A 321 -13.14 -7.49 27.24
C ARG A 321 -11.86 -6.99 26.56
N LYS A 322 -10.70 -7.29 27.15
CA LYS A 322 -9.41 -6.85 26.61
C LYS A 322 -9.10 -7.45 25.25
N SER A 323 -9.42 -8.74 25.05
CA SER A 323 -9.25 -9.41 23.75
C SER A 323 -10.12 -8.79 22.66
N ARG A 324 -11.36 -8.43 23.00
CA ARG A 324 -12.28 -7.73 22.10
C ARG A 324 -11.82 -6.31 21.78
N GLU A 325 -11.32 -5.55 22.77
CA GLU A 325 -10.74 -4.21 22.55
C GLU A 325 -9.58 -4.27 21.55
N THR A 326 -8.70 -5.27 21.69
CA THR A 326 -7.60 -5.49 20.73
C THR A 326 -8.10 -5.86 19.35
N TYR A 327 -9.15 -6.67 19.24
CA TYR A 327 -9.79 -6.94 17.95
C TYR A 327 -10.38 -5.67 17.33
N ASN A 328 -11.08 -4.84 18.10
CA ASN A 328 -11.63 -3.57 17.61
C ASN A 328 -10.54 -2.60 17.14
N LEU A 329 -9.41 -2.56 17.84
CA LEU A 329 -8.24 -1.76 17.43
C LEU A 329 -7.68 -2.24 16.09
N LEU A 330 -7.58 -3.56 15.88
CA LEU A 330 -7.16 -4.12 14.60
C LEU A 330 -8.19 -3.91 13.50
N ALA A 331 -9.48 -3.99 13.82
CA ALA A 331 -10.57 -3.73 12.88
C ALA A 331 -10.55 -2.27 12.40
N SER A 332 -10.48 -1.31 13.33
CA SER A 332 -10.37 0.12 13.01
C SER A 332 -9.12 0.43 12.19
N LEU A 333 -7.98 -0.17 12.53
CA LEU A 333 -6.76 0.01 11.74
C LEU A 333 -6.88 -0.61 10.33
N THR A 334 -7.63 -1.71 10.20
CA THR A 334 -7.90 -2.33 8.89
C THR A 334 -8.75 -1.40 8.03
N GLU A 335 -9.75 -0.75 8.61
CA GLU A 335 -10.58 0.25 7.92
C GLU A 335 -9.76 1.47 7.49
N ASP A 336 -8.88 1.99 8.36
CA ASP A 336 -7.96 3.09 8.01
C ASP A 336 -7.02 2.71 6.86
N PHE A 337 -6.52 1.46 6.87
CA PHE A 337 -5.66 0.94 5.81
C PHE A 337 -6.43 0.67 4.52
N ASP A 338 -7.69 0.26 4.62
CA ASP A 338 -8.55 0.09 3.46
C ASP A 338 -8.76 1.42 2.74
N GLU A 339 -9.15 2.47 3.46
CA GLU A 339 -9.31 3.82 2.88
C GLU A 339 -8.01 4.32 2.23
N PHE A 340 -6.88 4.13 2.91
CA PHE A 340 -5.55 4.52 2.43
C PHE A 340 -5.11 3.73 1.18
N LEU A 341 -5.32 2.41 1.15
CA LEU A 341 -4.85 1.54 0.07
C LEU A 341 -5.86 1.34 -1.06
N SER A 342 -7.13 1.73 -0.87
CA SER A 342 -8.20 1.51 -1.84
C SER A 342 -7.85 1.93 -3.27
N PRO A 343 -7.29 3.14 -3.50
CA PRO A 343 -6.87 3.58 -4.82
C PRO A 343 -5.81 2.67 -5.47
N VAL A 344 -4.87 2.21 -4.65
CA VAL A 344 -3.72 1.39 -5.08
C VAL A 344 -4.18 -0.02 -5.41
N VAL A 345 -5.04 -0.60 -4.55
CA VAL A 345 -5.63 -1.92 -4.74
C VAL A 345 -6.45 -1.94 -6.02
N PHE A 346 -7.31 -0.94 -6.23
CA PHE A 346 -8.08 -0.82 -7.46
C PHE A 346 -7.17 -0.79 -8.69
N LEU A 347 -6.19 0.12 -8.72
CA LEU A 347 -5.28 0.26 -9.85
C LEU A 347 -4.46 -1.01 -10.10
N SER A 348 -3.95 -1.66 -9.04
CA SER A 348 -3.23 -2.93 -9.12
C SER A 348 -4.07 -4.02 -9.79
N PHE A 349 -5.31 -4.23 -9.34
CA PHE A 349 -6.17 -5.25 -9.94
C PHE A 349 -6.56 -4.91 -11.38
N SER A 350 -6.91 -3.65 -11.68
CA SER A 350 -7.24 -3.23 -13.06
C SER A 350 -6.04 -3.41 -14.01
N HIS A 351 -4.86 -2.98 -13.58
CA HIS A 351 -3.64 -3.05 -14.39
C HIS A 351 -3.21 -4.51 -14.61
N ASN A 352 -3.12 -5.30 -13.53
CA ASN A 352 -2.73 -6.71 -13.63
C ASN A 352 -3.72 -7.53 -14.47
N LEU A 353 -5.02 -7.33 -14.28
CA LEU A 353 -6.05 -8.02 -15.07
C LEU A 353 -5.94 -7.68 -16.55
N TYR A 354 -5.78 -6.39 -16.89
CA TYR A 354 -5.58 -5.96 -18.27
C TYR A 354 -4.38 -6.67 -18.92
N PHE A 355 -3.22 -6.67 -18.27
CA PHE A 355 -2.02 -7.28 -18.85
C PHE A 355 -2.06 -8.81 -18.88
N ILE A 356 -2.77 -9.46 -17.95
CA ILE A 356 -3.03 -10.90 -18.03
C ILE A 356 -3.85 -11.20 -19.28
N CYS A 357 -4.97 -10.51 -19.49
CA CYS A 357 -5.79 -10.67 -20.70
C CYS A 357 -4.99 -10.30 -21.97
N PHE A 358 -4.16 -9.25 -21.91
CA PHE A 358 -3.35 -8.81 -23.03
C PHE A 358 -2.31 -9.87 -23.45
N GLN A 359 -1.66 -10.51 -22.47
CA GLN A 359 -0.70 -11.58 -22.72
C GLN A 359 -1.38 -12.85 -23.19
N LEU A 360 -2.55 -13.20 -22.64
CA LEU A 360 -3.35 -14.33 -23.09
C LEU A 360 -3.78 -14.19 -24.55
N LEU A 361 -4.28 -13.03 -24.96
CA LEU A 361 -4.61 -12.80 -26.37
C LEU A 361 -3.37 -12.91 -27.27
N ASN A 362 -2.22 -12.41 -26.82
CA ASN A 362 -0.96 -12.59 -27.53
C ASN A 362 -0.44 -14.04 -27.53
N SER A 363 -0.94 -14.91 -26.65
CA SER A 363 -0.62 -16.33 -26.66
C SER A 363 -1.23 -17.08 -27.85
N LEU A 364 -2.35 -16.56 -28.38
CA LEU A 364 -3.03 -17.11 -29.55
C LEU A 364 -2.28 -16.87 -30.87
N LYS A 365 -1.35 -15.92 -30.90
CA LYS A 365 -0.49 -15.67 -32.06
C LYS A 365 0.61 -16.72 -32.12
N LEU A 366 0.86 -17.29 -33.30
CA LEU A 366 1.98 -18.20 -33.52
C LEU A 366 3.30 -17.50 -33.16
N LYS A 367 4.11 -18.15 -32.31
CA LYS A 367 5.47 -17.74 -32.00
C LYS A 367 6.43 -18.60 -32.80
N HIS A 368 7.34 -17.98 -33.53
CA HIS A 368 8.22 -18.70 -34.47
C HIS A 368 9.51 -19.22 -33.82
N GLY A 369 9.81 -18.82 -32.57
CA GLY A 369 11.03 -19.23 -31.86
C GLY A 369 10.80 -19.90 -30.50
N SER A 370 11.62 -20.91 -30.18
CA SER A 370 11.64 -21.57 -28.87
C SER A 370 11.96 -20.57 -27.73
N LEU A 371 12.92 -19.66 -27.95
CA LEU A 371 13.29 -18.63 -26.97
C LEU A 371 12.16 -17.62 -26.71
N GLU A 372 11.44 -17.19 -27.74
CA GLU A 372 10.29 -16.29 -27.60
C GLU A 372 9.17 -16.94 -26.77
N THR A 373 8.94 -18.24 -27.01
CA THR A 373 7.97 -19.03 -26.24
C THR A 373 8.37 -19.14 -24.76
N VAL A 374 9.63 -19.47 -24.46
CA VAL A 374 10.12 -19.57 -23.06
C VAL A 374 10.03 -18.22 -22.34
N CYS A 375 10.46 -17.12 -22.98
CA CYS A 375 10.37 -15.78 -22.41
C CYS A 375 8.92 -15.40 -22.13
N PHE A 376 8.02 -15.68 -23.08
CA PHE A 376 6.59 -15.43 -22.89
C PHE A 376 6.01 -16.23 -21.71
N VAL A 377 6.29 -17.53 -21.62
CA VAL A 377 5.78 -18.37 -20.52
C VAL A 377 6.27 -17.86 -19.18
N PHE A 378 7.54 -17.43 -19.10
CA PHE A 378 8.09 -16.83 -17.90
C PHE A 378 7.37 -15.52 -17.53
N LEU A 379 7.25 -14.56 -18.46
CA LEU A 379 6.59 -13.27 -18.22
C LEU A 379 5.13 -13.45 -17.79
N PHE A 380 4.42 -14.37 -18.44
CA PHE A 380 3.03 -14.67 -18.12
C PHE A 380 2.89 -15.32 -16.75
N THR A 381 3.71 -16.34 -16.46
CA THR A 381 3.69 -17.02 -15.16
C THR A 381 4.06 -16.06 -14.03
N TYR A 382 5.03 -15.18 -14.26
CA TYR A 382 5.41 -14.17 -13.28
C TYR A 382 4.27 -13.18 -13.01
N LEU A 383 3.64 -12.63 -14.05
CA LEU A 383 2.52 -11.69 -13.90
C LEU A 383 1.34 -12.32 -13.15
N VAL A 384 0.94 -13.54 -13.52
CA VAL A 384 -0.11 -14.30 -12.83
C VAL A 384 0.30 -14.60 -11.39
N GLY A 385 1.53 -15.07 -11.17
CA GLY A 385 2.06 -15.37 -9.84
C GLY A 385 2.09 -14.16 -8.92
N ARG A 386 2.51 -12.99 -9.43
CA ARG A 386 2.51 -11.71 -8.69
C ARG A 386 1.09 -11.27 -8.34
N THR A 387 0.16 -11.35 -9.28
CA THR A 387 -1.26 -11.03 -9.07
C THR A 387 -1.90 -11.94 -8.01
N CYS A 388 -1.61 -13.24 -8.08
CA CYS A 388 -2.02 -14.21 -7.06
C CYS A 388 -1.42 -13.87 -5.69
N ALA A 389 -0.14 -13.48 -5.63
CA ALA A 389 0.50 -13.08 -4.37
C ALA A 389 -0.20 -11.85 -3.77
N VAL A 390 -0.42 -10.77 -4.53
CA VAL A 390 -1.17 -9.58 -4.07
C VAL A 390 -2.52 -9.99 -3.50
N THR A 391 -3.26 -10.82 -4.23
CA THR A 391 -4.60 -11.27 -3.84
C THR A 391 -4.58 -12.12 -2.58
N LEU A 392 -3.67 -13.09 -2.46
CA LEU A 392 -3.57 -13.98 -1.31
C LEU A 392 -3.16 -13.25 -0.03
N TYR A 393 -2.20 -12.32 -0.12
CA TYR A 393 -1.80 -11.52 1.04
C TYR A 393 -2.92 -10.58 1.48
N ALA A 394 -3.60 -9.90 0.55
CA ALA A 394 -4.77 -9.07 0.88
C ALA A 394 -5.91 -9.91 1.49
N ALA A 395 -6.27 -11.04 0.89
CA ALA A 395 -7.30 -11.95 1.39
C ALA A 395 -6.97 -12.55 2.76
N SER A 396 -5.68 -12.71 3.09
CA SER A 396 -5.26 -13.25 4.38
C SER A 396 -5.71 -12.39 5.57
N ILE A 397 -5.91 -11.08 5.39
CA ILE A 397 -6.48 -10.21 6.43
C ILE A 397 -7.89 -10.70 6.80
N ASN A 398 -8.73 -10.94 5.79
CA ASN A 398 -10.09 -11.42 6.00
C ASN A 398 -10.12 -12.80 6.67
N ASP A 399 -9.28 -13.72 6.19
CA ASP A 399 -9.17 -15.06 6.76
C ASP A 399 -8.77 -15.01 8.24
N GLU A 400 -7.68 -14.31 8.55
CA GLU A 400 -7.15 -14.23 9.91
C GLU A 400 -8.10 -13.48 10.85
N SER A 401 -8.80 -12.45 10.37
CA SER A 401 -9.79 -11.73 11.18
C SER A 401 -10.94 -12.63 11.65
N LYS A 402 -11.30 -13.65 10.86
CA LYS A 402 -12.43 -14.57 11.12
C LYS A 402 -12.04 -15.80 11.93
N LYS A 403 -10.76 -16.14 12.09
CA LYS A 403 -10.32 -17.36 12.81
C LYS A 403 -10.64 -17.34 14.30
N SER A 404 -10.74 -16.17 14.92
CA SER A 404 -11.09 -16.03 16.34
C SER A 404 -12.45 -16.64 16.68
N LYS A 405 -13.39 -16.76 15.71
CA LYS A 405 -14.71 -17.40 15.87
C LYS A 405 -14.61 -18.78 16.50
N ILE A 406 -13.67 -19.61 16.02
CA ILE A 406 -13.54 -21.01 16.46
C ILE A 406 -13.24 -21.07 17.96
N VAL A 407 -12.40 -20.17 18.46
CA VAL A 407 -12.08 -20.09 19.89
C VAL A 407 -13.27 -19.56 20.67
N LEU A 408 -13.96 -18.52 20.17
CA LEU A 408 -15.13 -17.92 20.83
C LEU A 408 -16.31 -18.90 20.97
N PHE A 409 -16.52 -19.80 20.00
CA PHE A 409 -17.48 -20.90 20.12
C PHE A 409 -17.07 -21.99 21.10
N SER A 410 -15.79 -22.06 21.46
CA SER A 410 -15.24 -23.07 22.38
C SER A 410 -15.09 -22.55 23.82
N VAL A 411 -15.71 -21.41 24.15
CA VAL A 411 -15.66 -20.83 25.51
C VAL A 411 -16.60 -21.61 26.44
N PRO A 412 -16.13 -22.12 27.59
CA PRO A 412 -16.98 -22.81 28.55
C PRO A 412 -18.11 -21.91 29.06
N THR A 413 -19.27 -22.49 29.39
CA THR A 413 -20.45 -21.76 29.88
C THR A 413 -20.15 -20.89 31.10
N GLU A 414 -19.25 -21.34 31.99
CA GLU A 414 -18.81 -20.59 33.18
C GLU A 414 -18.07 -19.28 32.86
N SER A 415 -17.43 -19.22 31.70
CA SER A 415 -16.62 -18.09 31.20
C SER A 415 -17.38 -17.25 30.16
N TYR A 416 -18.55 -17.75 29.72
CA TYR A 416 -19.35 -17.10 28.70
C TYR A 416 -20.05 -15.87 29.27
N CYS A 417 -19.66 -14.69 28.79
CA CYS A 417 -20.18 -13.41 29.25
C CYS A 417 -20.60 -12.52 28.08
N THR A 418 -21.19 -11.37 28.38
CA THR A 418 -21.63 -10.37 27.39
C THR A 418 -20.50 -9.92 26.46
N GLU A 419 -19.26 -9.90 26.94
CA GLU A 419 -18.10 -9.53 26.13
C GLU A 419 -17.76 -10.60 25.08
N VAL A 420 -17.92 -11.89 25.41
CA VAL A 420 -17.77 -13.00 24.45
C VAL A 420 -18.86 -12.95 23.40
N ALA A 421 -20.11 -12.71 23.81
CA ALA A 421 -21.24 -12.58 22.88
C ALA A 421 -21.03 -11.42 21.90
N ARG A 422 -20.66 -10.23 22.40
CA ARG A 422 -20.35 -9.06 21.56
C ARG A 422 -19.19 -9.32 20.62
N PHE A 423 -18.11 -9.93 21.10
CA PHE A 423 -16.96 -10.26 20.28
C PHE A 423 -17.34 -11.23 19.17
N LEU A 424 -18.11 -12.27 19.48
CA LEU A 424 -18.60 -13.22 18.49
C LEU A 424 -19.47 -12.56 17.43
N THR A 425 -20.38 -11.65 17.82
CA THR A 425 -21.18 -10.86 16.87
C THR A 425 -20.28 -10.06 15.94
N GLN A 426 -19.33 -9.29 16.46
CA GLN A 426 -18.43 -8.45 15.67
C GLN A 426 -17.64 -9.25 14.63
N VAL A 427 -17.03 -10.37 15.05
CA VAL A 427 -16.26 -11.22 14.14
C VAL A 427 -17.16 -11.88 13.10
N THR A 428 -18.43 -12.12 13.44
CA THR A 428 -19.39 -12.79 12.54
C THR A 428 -20.00 -11.84 11.52
N SER A 429 -20.37 -10.63 11.94
CA SER A 429 -21.02 -9.63 11.09
C SER A 429 -20.03 -8.79 10.28
N GLY A 430 -18.83 -8.55 10.80
CA GLY A 430 -17.83 -7.70 10.15
C GLY A 430 -17.08 -8.41 9.02
N GLU A 431 -17.00 -7.76 7.86
CA GLU A 431 -16.09 -8.16 6.79
C GLU A 431 -14.88 -7.23 6.77
N LEU A 432 -13.79 -7.66 7.42
CA LEU A 432 -12.53 -6.93 7.41
C LEU A 432 -11.72 -7.39 6.19
N ALA A 433 -11.65 -6.56 5.16
CA ALA A 433 -10.91 -6.84 3.93
C ALA A 433 -10.42 -5.52 3.31
N LEU A 434 -9.39 -5.61 2.48
CA LEU A 434 -9.03 -4.49 1.59
C LEU A 434 -9.98 -4.49 0.38
N THR A 435 -10.37 -3.32 -0.07
CA THR A 435 -11.32 -3.07 -1.13
C THR A 435 -10.70 -2.23 -2.23
N GLY A 436 -11.22 -2.35 -3.45
CA GLY A 436 -10.92 -1.42 -4.54
C GLY A 436 -12.05 -0.41 -4.70
N TYR A 437 -11.95 0.76 -4.05
CA TYR A 437 -12.99 1.79 -3.97
C TYR A 437 -14.37 1.25 -3.54
N ASN A 438 -14.42 0.26 -2.65
CA ASN A 438 -15.64 -0.48 -2.30
C ASN A 438 -16.38 -1.14 -3.48
N PHE A 439 -15.81 -1.19 -4.69
CA PHE A 439 -16.41 -1.93 -5.82
C PHE A 439 -16.27 -3.44 -5.65
N PHE A 440 -15.17 -3.87 -5.03
CA PHE A 440 -14.92 -5.28 -4.72
C PHE A 440 -14.09 -5.40 -3.44
N SER A 441 -14.34 -6.46 -2.68
CA SER A 441 -13.57 -6.84 -1.50
C SER A 441 -12.61 -7.97 -1.86
N VAL A 442 -11.32 -7.80 -1.52
CA VAL A 442 -10.28 -8.77 -1.86
C VAL A 442 -10.33 -9.95 -0.87
N THR A 443 -11.00 -11.02 -1.30
CA THR A 443 -11.14 -12.28 -0.55
C THR A 443 -10.66 -13.47 -1.40
N ARG A 444 -10.50 -14.65 -0.78
CA ARG A 444 -10.17 -15.87 -1.54
C ARG A 444 -11.23 -16.21 -2.58
N THR A 445 -12.50 -15.95 -2.25
CA THR A 445 -13.62 -16.17 -3.17
C THR A 445 -13.50 -15.26 -4.39
N PHE A 446 -13.16 -13.98 -4.18
CA PHE A 446 -12.93 -13.04 -5.28
C PHE A 446 -11.82 -13.52 -6.23
N MET A 447 -10.71 -14.04 -5.69
CA MET A 447 -9.63 -14.63 -6.50
C MET A 447 -10.12 -15.75 -7.42
N LEU A 448 -10.92 -16.68 -6.87
CA LEU A 448 -11.47 -17.80 -7.62
C LEU A 448 -12.45 -17.34 -8.70
N THR A 449 -13.28 -16.33 -8.41
CA THR A 449 -14.18 -15.73 -9.40
C THR A 449 -13.40 -15.11 -10.56
N VAL A 450 -12.41 -14.27 -10.27
CA VAL A 450 -11.58 -13.62 -11.32
C VAL A 450 -10.87 -14.66 -12.18
N ALA A 451 -10.25 -15.69 -11.56
CA ALA A 451 -9.59 -16.76 -12.28
C ALA A 451 -10.58 -17.55 -13.18
N GLY A 452 -11.76 -17.88 -12.66
CA GLY A 452 -12.81 -18.55 -13.42
C GLY A 452 -13.31 -17.72 -14.61
N THR A 453 -13.46 -16.41 -14.44
CA THR A 453 -13.85 -15.49 -15.52
C THR A 453 -12.77 -15.41 -16.61
N ILE A 454 -11.48 -15.30 -16.24
CA ILE A 454 -10.37 -15.29 -17.19
C ILE A 454 -10.37 -16.59 -18.01
N VAL A 455 -10.44 -17.75 -17.36
CA VAL A 455 -10.45 -19.06 -18.05
C VAL A 455 -11.66 -19.18 -18.97
N THR A 456 -12.83 -18.71 -18.53
CA THR A 456 -14.06 -18.75 -19.35
C THR A 456 -13.92 -17.88 -20.59
N TYR A 457 -13.38 -16.66 -20.44
CA TYR A 457 -13.10 -15.76 -21.56
C TYR A 457 -12.15 -16.39 -22.57
N GLU A 458 -11.09 -17.05 -22.09
CA GLU A 458 -10.12 -17.74 -22.96
C GLU A 458 -10.73 -18.92 -23.71
N ILE A 459 -11.56 -19.74 -23.06
CA ILE A 459 -12.25 -20.84 -23.73
C ILE A 459 -13.13 -20.30 -24.86
N VAL A 460 -13.85 -19.22 -24.60
CA VAL A 460 -14.70 -18.56 -25.62
C VAL A 460 -13.86 -18.00 -26.76
N LEU A 461 -12.76 -17.31 -26.46
CA LEU A 461 -11.85 -16.80 -27.49
C LEU A 461 -11.26 -17.91 -28.36
N LEU A 462 -10.83 -19.02 -27.75
CA LEU A 462 -10.30 -20.18 -28.48
C LEU A 462 -11.34 -20.78 -29.43
N GLN A 463 -12.59 -20.87 -29.01
CA GLN A 463 -13.70 -21.34 -29.83
C GLN A 463 -13.96 -20.43 -31.05
N PHE A 464 -13.90 -19.11 -30.88
CA PHE A 464 -14.07 -18.17 -32.00
C PHE A 464 -12.86 -18.12 -32.93
N ASN A 465 -11.64 -18.32 -32.41
CA ASN A 465 -10.42 -18.29 -33.20
C ASN A 465 -10.13 -19.61 -33.94
N THR A 466 -10.84 -20.70 -33.62
CA THR A 466 -10.81 -21.97 -34.37
C THR A 466 -11.85 -22.04 -35.49
N ALA A 467 -12.71 -21.02 -35.65
CA ALA A 467 -13.45 -20.84 -36.89
C ALA A 467 -12.46 -20.46 -38.01
N PRO A 468 -12.45 -21.16 -39.17
CA PRO A 468 -11.33 -21.08 -40.10
C PRO A 468 -11.29 -19.72 -40.80
N ASN A 469 -10.38 -18.86 -40.36
CA ASN A 469 -9.85 -17.82 -41.24
C ASN A 469 -8.79 -18.46 -42.14
N GLU A 470 -9.26 -19.08 -43.22
CA GLU A 470 -8.46 -19.38 -44.40
C GLU A 470 -7.99 -18.04 -45.00
N THR A 471 -6.85 -17.55 -44.55
CA THR A 471 -5.97 -16.60 -45.26
C THR A 471 -4.66 -16.57 -44.47
N ILE A 472 -3.78 -17.51 -44.79
CA ILE A 472 -2.38 -17.43 -44.39
C ILE A 472 -1.78 -16.28 -45.20
N ASP A 473 -1.85 -15.07 -44.64
CA ASP A 473 -1.10 -13.93 -45.16
C ASP A 473 0.38 -14.13 -44.83
N GLU A 474 1.13 -14.67 -45.80
CA GLU A 474 2.60 -14.69 -45.82
C GLU A 474 3.23 -13.28 -45.77
N ASN A 475 2.43 -12.20 -45.79
CA ASN A 475 2.86 -10.81 -45.72
C ASN A 475 3.07 -10.26 -44.29
N ASN A 476 2.77 -11.02 -43.22
CA ASN A 476 2.89 -10.50 -41.84
C ASN A 476 4.31 -10.40 -41.29
N THR A 477 5.32 -10.95 -41.99
CA THR A 477 6.73 -10.73 -41.65
C THR A 477 7.20 -9.30 -42.00
N LEU A 478 6.50 -8.59 -42.88
CA LEU A 478 6.90 -7.24 -43.33
C LEU A 478 6.37 -6.10 -42.44
N ASN A 479 5.29 -6.32 -41.67
CA ASN A 479 4.67 -5.28 -40.82
C ASN A 479 5.34 -5.10 -39.44
N TYR A 480 6.37 -5.90 -39.13
CA TYR A 480 7.09 -5.84 -37.86
C TYR A 480 8.28 -4.89 -37.87
N CYS A 481 8.76 -4.45 -39.03
CA CYS A 481 9.93 -3.57 -39.12
C CYS A 481 9.52 -2.09 -39.20
N PRO A 482 10.22 -1.20 -38.48
CA PRO A 482 9.93 0.24 -38.46
C PRO A 482 10.16 0.92 -39.81
#